data_AF-A0A8S2XS50-F1
#
_entry.id   AF-A0A8S2XS50-F1
#
_cell.length_a   1.000
_cell.length_b   1.000
_cell.length_c   1.000
_cell.angle_alpha   90.00
_cell.angle_beta   90.00
_cell.angle_gamma   90.00
#
_symmetry.space_group_name_H-M   'P 1'
#
loop_
_entity.id
_entity.type
_entity.pdbx_description
1 polymer ?
#
loop_
_entity_poly.entity_id
_entity_poly.type
_entity_poly.pdbx_seq_one_letter_code
_entity_poly.pdbx_strand_id
1 'polypeptide(L)'
;MYELDQRLANEILDKVDAQVRDQNPKAPKPTKDGAICIATNAEGKKFYAFSGPDGKAVFYGEIPPGGANADIKPKVTYSAS
;
A
#
# COMPACT_ATOMS: atom_id res chain seq x y z
N MET A 1 -13.15 14.06 -1.83
CA MET A 1 -13.77 12.95 -1.07
C MET A 1 -12.81 11.78 -1.23
N TYR A 2 -12.23 11.27 -0.13
CA TYR A 2 -11.42 10.05 -0.19
C TYR A 2 -12.38 8.87 -0.06
N GLU A 3 -12.68 8.19 -1.16
CA GLU A 3 -13.49 6.98 -1.12
C GLU A 3 -12.58 5.79 -0.78
N LEU A 4 -12.80 5.21 0.40
CA LEU A 4 -12.15 3.98 0.80
C LEU A 4 -12.80 2.82 0.03
N ASP A 5 -12.21 2.43 -1.08
CA ASP A 5 -12.57 1.18 -1.77
C ASP A 5 -11.96 0.00 -1.01
N GLN A 6 -12.72 -0.53 -0.04
CA GLN A 6 -12.25 -1.62 0.83
C GLN A 6 -11.90 -2.89 0.05
N ARG A 7 -12.57 -3.15 -1.07
CA ARG A 7 -12.28 -4.33 -1.91
C ARG A 7 -10.92 -4.17 -2.56
N LEU A 8 -10.70 -3.05 -3.26
CA LEU A 8 -9.43 -2.73 -3.89
C LEU A 8 -8.28 -2.66 -2.86
N ALA A 9 -8.54 -2.12 -1.67
CA ALA A 9 -7.56 -2.07 -0.59
C ALA A 9 -7.10 -3.47 -0.17
N ASN A 10 -8.03 -4.42 0.00
CA ASN A 10 -7.68 -5.80 0.35
C ASN A 10 -6.87 -6.47 -0.78
N GLU A 11 -7.30 -6.33 -2.04
CA GLU A 11 -6.61 -6.96 -3.17
C GLU A 11 -5.18 -6.42 -3.36
N ILE A 12 -4.96 -5.12 -3.11
CA ILE A 12 -3.62 -4.52 -3.18
C ILE A 12 -2.78 -4.91 -1.98
N LEU A 13 -3.36 -4.99 -0.77
CA LEU A 13 -2.62 -5.33 0.46
C LEU A 13 -1.89 -6.67 0.34
N ASP A 14 -2.56 -7.70 -0.18
CA ASP A 14 -1.95 -9.02 -0.36
C ASP A 14 -0.77 -8.98 -1.34
N LYS A 15 -0.88 -8.19 -2.41
CA LYS A 15 0.22 -8.00 -3.38
C LYS A 15 1.38 -7.22 -2.80
N VAL A 16 1.08 -6.17 -2.04
CA VAL A 16 2.09 -5.36 -1.37
C VAL A 16 2.86 -6.22 -0.35
N ASP A 17 2.18 -7.02 0.47
CA ASP A 17 2.84 -7.94 1.41
C ASP A 17 3.76 -8.93 0.68
N ALA A 18 3.27 -9.57 -0.39
CA ALA A 18 4.06 -10.54 -1.14
C ALA A 18 5.32 -9.91 -1.76
N GLN A 19 5.18 -8.77 -2.45
CA GLN A 19 6.29 -8.10 -3.13
C GLN A 19 7.30 -7.49 -2.15
N VAL A 20 6.82 -6.93 -1.04
CA VAL A 20 7.70 -6.38 -0.02
C VAL A 20 8.50 -7.49 0.67
N ARG A 21 7.88 -8.64 0.95
CA ARG A 21 8.59 -9.81 1.52
C ARG A 21 9.63 -10.39 0.56
N ASP A 22 9.34 -10.39 -0.73
CA ASP A 22 10.30 -10.83 -1.77
C ASP A 22 11.54 -9.92 -1.80
N GLN A 23 11.34 -8.60 -1.73
CA GLN A 23 12.43 -7.62 -1.73
C GLN A 23 13.15 -7.51 -0.38
N ASN A 24 12.42 -7.65 0.72
CA ASN A 24 12.91 -7.54 2.09
C ASN A 24 12.16 -8.53 3.00
N PRO A 25 12.69 -9.75 3.17
CA PRO A 25 12.06 -10.80 3.98
C PRO A 25 11.85 -10.43 5.46
N LYS A 26 12.53 -9.39 5.95
CA LYS A 26 12.44 -8.89 7.33
C LYS A 26 11.51 -7.69 7.48
N ALA A 27 10.90 -7.21 6.40
CA ALA A 27 9.94 -6.12 6.47
C ALA A 27 8.72 -6.53 7.31
N PRO A 28 8.14 -5.60 8.10
CA PRO A 28 6.91 -5.87 8.83
C PRO A 28 5.76 -6.12 7.85
N LYS A 29 4.75 -6.89 8.28
CA LYS A 29 3.55 -7.11 7.48
C LYS A 29 2.75 -5.81 7.38
N PRO A 30 2.41 -5.30 6.18
CA PRO A 30 1.48 -4.19 6.06
C PRO A 30 0.11 -4.59 6.64
N THR A 31 -0.58 -3.66 7.29
CA THR A 31 -1.88 -3.95 7.90
C THR A 31 -2.95 -2.98 7.43
N LYS A 32 -4.21 -3.44 7.52
CA LYS A 32 -5.40 -2.62 7.31
C LYS A 32 -5.92 -1.94 8.58
N ASP A 33 -5.47 -2.43 9.73
CA ASP A 33 -5.69 -1.79 11.03
C ASP A 33 -4.87 -0.50 11.16
N GLY A 34 -3.80 -0.41 10.37
CA GLY A 34 -3.09 0.81 10.07
C GLY A 34 -3.90 1.80 9.23
N ALA A 35 -3.41 3.03 9.09
CA ALA A 35 -4.05 4.01 8.23
C ALA A 35 -3.96 3.57 6.77
N ILE A 36 -5.09 3.12 6.20
CA ILE A 36 -5.25 2.92 4.75
C ILE A 36 -5.72 4.23 4.15
N CYS A 37 -5.01 4.71 3.13
CA CYS A 37 -5.49 5.79 2.28
C CYS A 37 -5.42 5.37 0.82
N ILE A 38 -6.58 5.31 0.15
CA ILE A 38 -6.64 5.34 -1.31
C ILE A 38 -6.93 6.79 -1.71
N ALA A 39 -6.01 7.40 -2.44
CA ALA A 39 -6.13 8.77 -2.90
C ALA A 39 -6.13 8.81 -4.42
N THR A 40 -6.90 9.72 -5.01
CA THR A 40 -6.87 9.99 -6.45
C THR A 40 -6.35 11.41 -6.65
N ASN A 41 -5.33 11.60 -7.49
CA ASN A 41 -4.83 12.94 -7.82
C ASN A 41 -5.69 13.64 -8.88
N ALA A 42 -5.37 14.89 -9.21
CA ALA A 42 -6.10 15.67 -10.22
C ALA A 42 -6.02 15.09 -11.65
N GLU A 43 -5.04 14.22 -11.93
CA GLU A 43 -4.89 13.51 -13.20
C GLU A 43 -5.70 12.19 -13.23
N GLY A 44 -6.39 11.83 -12.15
CA GLY A 44 -7.12 10.57 -12.04
C GLY A 44 -6.26 9.36 -11.64
N LYS A 45 -4.97 9.56 -11.32
CA LYS A 45 -4.09 8.47 -10.84
C LYS A 45 -4.43 8.14 -9.40
N LYS A 46 -4.51 6.84 -9.10
CA LYS A 46 -4.80 6.32 -7.77
C LYS A 46 -3.52 5.96 -7.04
N PHE A 47 -3.48 6.18 -5.73
CA PHE A 47 -2.35 5.89 -4.87
C PHE A 47 -2.84 5.17 -3.62
N TYR A 48 -1.99 4.33 -3.04
CA TYR A 48 -2.24 3.70 -1.75
C TYR A 48 -1.16 4.07 -0.74
N ALA A 49 -1.54 4.04 0.54
CA ALA A 49 -0.64 3.98 1.67
C ALA A 49 -1.19 3.00 2.70
N PHE A 50 -0.32 2.13 3.23
CA PHE A 50 -0.55 1.23 4.36
C PHE A 50 0.51 1.50 5.42
N SER A 51 0.17 1.32 6.70
CA SER A 51 1.17 1.31 7.77
C SER A 51 1.43 -0.11 8.28
N GLY A 52 2.63 -0.31 8.82
CA GLY A 52 2.94 -1.48 9.61
C GLY A 52 2.21 -1.47 10.96
N PRO A 53 2.19 -2.59 11.69
CA PRO A 53 1.50 -2.72 12.97
C PRO A 53 2.09 -1.80 14.05
N ASP A 54 3.37 -1.44 13.94
CA ASP A 54 4.07 -0.55 14.86
C ASP A 54 4.02 0.93 14.44
N GLY A 55 3.39 1.24 13.30
CA GLY A 55 3.36 2.58 12.70
C GLY A 55 4.71 3.09 12.21
N LYS A 56 5.79 2.31 12.32
CA LYS A 56 7.14 2.75 11.93
C LYS A 56 7.39 2.56 10.45
N ALA A 57 6.85 1.48 9.88
CA ALA A 57 6.90 1.23 8.45
C ALA A 57 5.68 1.82 7.73
N VAL A 58 5.92 2.47 6.61
CA VAL A 58 4.87 2.94 5.69
C VAL A 58 5.15 2.37 4.30
N PHE A 59 4.14 1.70 3.74
CA PHE A 59 4.15 1.09 2.42
C PHE A 59 3.27 1.92 1.51
N TYR A 60 3.81 2.44 0.41
CA TYR A 60 3.06 3.32 -0.47
C TYR A 60 3.43 3.12 -1.93
N GLY A 61 2.51 3.50 -2.81
CA GLY A 61 2.73 3.38 -4.24
C GLY A 61 1.56 3.90 -5.07
N GLU A 62 1.77 3.90 -6.38
CA GLU A 62 0.70 4.13 -7.35
C GLU A 62 -0.06 2.82 -7.58
N ILE A 63 -1.37 2.94 -7.77
CA ILE A 63 -2.25 1.89 -8.25
C ILE A 63 -2.37 2.07 -9.77
N PRO A 64 -1.76 1.19 -10.57
CA PRO A 64 -1.78 1.34 -12.02
C PRO A 64 -3.19 1.14 -12.60
N PRO A 65 -3.41 1.59 -13.84
CA PRO A 65 -4.60 1.21 -14.61
C PRO A 65 -4.71 -0.33 -14.66
N GLY A 66 -5.85 -0.87 -14.23
CA GLY A 66 -6.04 -2.31 -14.03
C GLY A 66 -6.12 -2.74 -12.55
N GLY A 67 -5.88 -1.81 -11.62
CA GLY A 67 -6.09 -2.04 -10.19
C GLY A 67 -5.12 -3.08 -9.62
N ALA A 68 -5.63 -3.95 -8.76
CA ALA A 68 -4.83 -5.02 -8.18
C ALA A 68 -4.27 -5.99 -9.22
N ASN A 69 -4.85 -6.12 -10.42
CA ASN A 69 -4.32 -7.03 -11.44
C ASN A 69 -3.05 -6.53 -12.13
N ALA A 70 -2.71 -5.25 -11.97
CA ALA A 70 -1.49 -4.68 -12.53
C ALA A 70 -0.24 -5.00 -11.70
N ASP A 71 0.93 -4.70 -12.27
CA ASP A 71 2.22 -4.79 -11.57
C ASP A 71 2.34 -3.64 -10.56
N ILE A 72 1.96 -3.91 -9.31
CA ILE A 72 2.14 -2.97 -8.19
C ILE A 72 3.65 -2.89 -7.89
N LYS A 73 4.15 -1.69 -7.58
CA LYS A 73 5.56 -1.48 -7.19
C LYS A 73 5.63 -0.75 -5.85
N PRO A 74 5.48 -1.46 -4.73
CA PRO A 74 5.48 -0.87 -3.40
C PRO A 74 6.83 -0.27 -3.07
N LYS A 75 6.78 0.91 -2.48
CA LYS A 75 7.92 1.52 -1.79
C LYS A 75 7.68 1.41 -0.30
N VAL A 76 8.76 1.16 0.44
CA VAL A 76 8.73 1.07 1.90
C VAL A 76 9.63 2.13 2.48
N THR A 77 9.13 2.87 3.45
CA THR A 77 9.93 3.77 4.27
C THR A 77 9.80 3.40 5.74
N TYR A 78 10.87 3.64 6.50
CA TYR A 78 10.92 3.41 7.93
C TYR A 78 11.15 4.74 8.62
N SER A 79 10.30 5.08 9.58
CA SER A 79 10.48 6.23 10.44
C SER A 79 11.66 5.94 11.36
N ALA A 80 12.74 6.73 11.25
CA ALA A 80 13.82 6.69 12.23
C ALA A 80 13.26 7.18 13.58
N SER A 81 13.50 6.39 14.64
CA SER A 81 13.28 6.84 16.02
C SER A 81 14.45 7.69 16.48
#